data_AF-A0A832LPW5-F1
#
_entry.id   AF-A0A832LPW5-F1
#
_cell.length_a   1.000
_cell.length_b   1.000
_cell.length_c   1.000
_cell.angle_alpha   90.00
_cell.angle_beta   90.00
_cell.angle_gamma   90.00
#
_symmetry.space_group_name_H-M   'P 1'
#
loop_
_entity.id
_entity.type
_entity.pdbx_description
1 polymer ?
#
loop_
_entity_poly.entity_id
_entity_poly.type
_entity_poly.pdbx_seq_one_letter_code
_entity_poly.pdbx_strand_id
1 'polypeptide(L)'
;MDLPITRPVQLSYGDELNFYKFLEKLARKEYNGFIRVTHASSEGYILLKKGIPIAASYDRYMKSEAMEKILEIIDKIDTLIELFEIRESQMDYLIKINKVYKFEPTKPTKKEPTKPTKKEPTKPTKKEPTKPTKKEPTKPTK
;
A
#
# COMPACT_ATOMS: atom_id res chain seq x y z
N MET A 1 -5.69 -8.79 21.82
CA MET A 1 -4.76 -7.64 21.75
C MET A 1 -5.01 -6.72 22.92
N ASP A 2 -3.97 -6.09 23.44
CA ASP A 2 -4.07 -5.08 24.49
C ASP A 2 -4.14 -3.69 23.85
N LEU A 3 -5.33 -3.09 23.85
CA LEU A 3 -5.60 -1.79 23.25
C LEU A 3 -6.24 -0.86 24.28
N PRO A 4 -5.99 0.45 24.18
CA PRO A 4 -6.53 1.40 25.15
C PRO A 4 -8.03 1.55 24.95
N ILE A 5 -8.75 1.73 26.06
CA ILE A 5 -10.18 2.04 26.04
C ILE A 5 -10.33 3.52 25.69
N THR A 6 -10.68 3.80 24.44
CA THR A 6 -10.96 5.15 23.94
C THR A 6 -12.28 5.15 23.15
N ARG A 7 -12.81 6.33 22.84
CA ARG A 7 -13.99 6.44 21.97
C ARG A 7 -13.58 6.37 20.51
N PRO A 8 -14.39 5.75 19.63
CA PRO A 8 -14.10 5.73 18.20
C PRO A 8 -14.24 7.15 17.63
N VAL A 9 -13.36 7.49 16.68
CA VAL A 9 -13.43 8.74 15.91
C VAL A 9 -14.27 8.58 14.64
N GLN A 10 -14.46 7.34 14.17
CA GLN A 10 -15.33 7.01 13.04
C GLN A 10 -15.99 5.67 13.29
N LEU A 11 -17.27 5.57 12.92
CA LEU A 11 -18.08 4.37 12.95
C LEU A 11 -18.69 4.15 11.56
N SER A 12 -18.70 2.91 11.08
CA SER A 12 -19.23 2.54 9.76
C SER A 12 -19.74 1.10 9.78
N TYR A 13 -20.67 0.77 8.88
CA TYR A 13 -21.15 -0.59 8.66
C TYR A 13 -20.44 -1.22 7.45
N GLY A 14 -20.29 -2.55 7.48
CA GLY A 14 -19.52 -3.29 6.48
C GLY A 14 -20.05 -3.16 5.06
N ASP A 15 -21.37 -3.19 4.89
CA ASP A 15 -22.04 -3.03 3.60
C ASP A 15 -21.98 -1.60 3.03
N GLU A 16 -21.70 -0.60 3.88
CA GLU A 16 -21.58 0.80 3.49
C GLU A 16 -20.14 1.24 3.19
N LEU A 17 -19.14 0.49 3.67
CA LEU A 17 -17.74 0.87 3.63
C LEU A 17 -16.91 0.00 2.69
N ASN A 18 -16.36 0.59 1.62
CA ASN A 18 -15.27 -0.07 0.89
C ASN A 18 -14.00 -0.09 1.74
N PHE A 19 -13.71 -1.22 2.36
CA PHE A 19 -12.63 -1.34 3.35
C PHE A 19 -11.23 -1.05 2.78
N TYR A 20 -10.94 -1.47 1.54
CA TYR A 20 -9.64 -1.20 0.91
C TYR A 20 -9.42 0.29 0.67
N LYS A 21 -10.42 0.99 0.11
CA LYS A 21 -10.35 2.45 -0.06
C LYS A 21 -10.23 3.17 1.28
N PHE A 22 -10.86 2.63 2.32
CA PHE A 22 -10.72 3.14 3.67
C PHE A 22 -9.29 3.02 4.18
N LEU A 23 -8.67 1.84 4.08
CA LEU A 23 -7.25 1.65 4.44
C LEU A 23 -6.31 2.57 3.66
N GLU A 24 -6.53 2.74 2.35
CA GLU A 24 -5.74 3.69 1.56
C GLU A 24 -5.87 5.13 2.06
N LYS A 25 -7.07 5.56 2.45
CA LYS A 25 -7.31 6.88 3.03
C LYS A 25 -6.54 7.04 4.35
N LEU A 26 -6.51 6.00 5.18
CA LEU A 26 -5.75 6.02 6.44
C LEU A 26 -4.24 6.09 6.19
N ALA A 27 -3.72 5.32 5.22
CA ALA A 27 -2.32 5.37 4.81
C ALA A 27 -1.91 6.76 4.30
N ARG A 28 -2.72 7.39 3.45
CA ARG A 28 -2.49 8.75 2.95
C ARG A 28 -2.45 9.81 4.07
N LYS A 29 -3.18 9.57 5.16
CA LYS A 29 -3.24 10.45 6.33
C LYS A 29 -2.23 10.09 7.42
N GLU A 30 -1.37 9.09 7.17
CA GLU A 30 -0.43 8.54 8.15
C GLU A 30 -1.09 8.22 9.52
N TYR A 31 -2.29 7.65 9.49
CA TYR A 31 -3.10 7.47 10.69
C TYR A 31 -2.48 6.51 11.71
N ASN A 32 -2.31 6.94 12.95
CA ASN A 32 -1.89 6.07 14.06
C ASN A 32 -3.09 5.69 14.90
N GLY A 33 -3.28 4.40 15.12
CA GLY A 33 -4.48 3.95 15.80
C GLY A 33 -4.77 2.48 15.68
N PHE A 34 -6.02 2.11 15.89
CA PHE A 34 -6.50 0.77 15.59
C PHE A 34 -7.91 0.80 15.02
N ILE A 35 -8.27 -0.26 14.30
CA ILE A 35 -9.63 -0.53 13.87
C ILE A 35 -10.15 -1.67 14.75
N ARG A 36 -11.35 -1.51 15.31
CA ARG A 36 -12.13 -2.63 15.86
C ARG A 36 -13.16 -3.06 14.81
N VAL A 37 -13.27 -4.36 14.62
CA VAL A 37 -14.25 -4.99 13.74
C VAL A 37 -15.07 -5.94 14.58
N THR A 38 -16.39 -5.73 14.65
CA THR A 38 -17.30 -6.57 15.41
C THR A 38 -18.31 -7.20 14.47
N HIS A 39 -18.44 -8.51 14.52
CA HIS A 39 -19.40 -9.26 13.70
C HIS A 39 -20.01 -10.37 14.56
N ALA A 40 -21.34 -10.33 14.71
CA ALA A 40 -22.08 -11.14 15.67
C ALA A 40 -21.49 -11.05 17.10
N SER A 41 -20.92 -12.16 17.61
CA SER A 41 -20.28 -12.22 18.94
C SER A 41 -18.74 -12.17 18.89
N SER A 42 -18.17 -12.09 17.68
CA SER A 42 -16.73 -12.03 17.48
C SER A 42 -16.25 -10.59 17.36
N GLU A 43 -15.09 -10.33 17.94
CA GLU A 43 -14.37 -9.07 17.77
C GLU A 43 -12.98 -9.33 17.18
N GLY A 44 -12.55 -8.39 16.34
CA GLY A 44 -11.21 -8.29 15.83
C GLY A 44 -10.66 -6.89 15.92
N TYR A 45 -9.34 -6.82 15.82
CA TYR A 45 -8.56 -5.62 16.02
C TYR A 45 -7.43 -5.58 15.00
N ILE A 46 -7.25 -4.42 14.37
CA ILE A 46 -6.14 -4.13 13.45
C ILE A 46 -5.38 -2.94 13.99
N LEU A 47 -4.10 -3.13 14.34
CA LEU A 47 -3.23 -2.04 14.78
C LEU A 47 -2.61 -1.34 13.56
N LEU A 48 -2.71 -0.02 13.51
CA LEU A 48 -2.22 0.82 12.41
C LEU A 48 -1.06 1.70 12.89
N LYS A 49 0.05 1.70 12.15
CA LYS A 49 1.13 2.69 12.29
C LYS A 49 1.28 3.40 10.95
N LYS A 50 1.14 4.72 10.94
CA LYS A 50 1.15 5.54 9.72
C LYS A 50 0.16 5.06 8.66
N GLY A 51 -1.00 4.59 9.11
CA GLY A 51 -2.10 4.05 8.32
C GLY A 51 -1.82 2.69 7.70
N ILE A 52 -0.70 2.06 8.04
CA ILE A 52 -0.33 0.72 7.59
C ILE A 52 -0.74 -0.29 8.67
N PRO A 53 -1.53 -1.31 8.34
CA PRO A 53 -1.76 -2.47 9.22
C PRO A 53 -0.43 -3.14 9.59
N ILE A 54 -0.16 -3.24 10.88
CA ILE A 54 1.08 -3.86 11.40
C ILE A 54 0.81 -5.07 12.29
N ALA A 55 -0.40 -5.24 12.80
CA ALA A 55 -0.80 -6.37 13.62
C ALA A 55 -2.31 -6.60 13.46
N ALA A 56 -2.74 -7.86 13.57
CA ALA A 56 -4.17 -8.20 13.57
C ALA A 56 -4.49 -9.34 14.56
N SER A 57 -5.69 -9.30 15.13
CA SER A 57 -6.30 -10.40 15.90
C SER A 57 -7.79 -10.46 15.61
N TYR A 58 -8.38 -11.64 15.60
CA TYR A 58 -9.82 -11.83 15.43
C TYR A 58 -10.22 -13.11 16.15
N ASP A 59 -11.03 -13.03 17.21
CA ASP A 59 -11.33 -14.18 18.08
C ASP A 59 -10.01 -14.90 18.51
N ARG A 60 -9.86 -16.18 18.18
CA ARG A 60 -8.64 -16.98 18.44
C ARG A 60 -7.52 -16.78 17.41
N TYR A 61 -7.83 -16.14 16.28
CA TYR A 61 -6.90 -15.94 15.18
C TYR A 61 -5.97 -14.75 15.42
N MET A 62 -4.76 -14.81 14.88
CA MET A 62 -3.76 -13.75 15.00
C MET A 62 -2.97 -13.55 13.71
N LYS A 63 -2.30 -12.41 13.57
CA LYS A 63 -1.44 -12.07 12.43
C LYS A 63 -2.22 -12.18 11.11
N SER A 64 -1.63 -12.76 10.06
CA SER A 64 -2.25 -12.85 8.73
C SER A 64 -3.57 -13.61 8.75
N GLU A 65 -3.68 -14.68 9.53
CA GLU A 65 -4.92 -15.48 9.63
C GLU A 65 -6.07 -14.64 10.20
N ALA A 66 -5.79 -13.78 11.18
CA ALA A 66 -6.79 -12.82 11.67
C ALA A 66 -7.21 -11.81 10.59
N MET A 67 -6.25 -11.30 9.82
CA MET A 67 -6.55 -10.37 8.73
C MET A 67 -7.41 -11.04 7.64
N GLU A 68 -7.10 -12.29 7.26
CA GLU A 68 -7.90 -13.08 6.33
C GLU A 68 -9.34 -13.24 6.84
N LYS A 69 -9.51 -13.61 8.11
CA LYS A 69 -10.83 -13.74 8.73
C LYS A 69 -11.61 -12.44 8.77
N ILE A 70 -10.94 -11.32 9.03
CA ILE A 70 -11.57 -9.99 8.97
C ILE A 70 -12.03 -9.70 7.54
N LEU A 71 -11.17 -9.90 6.54
CA LEU A 71 -11.51 -9.64 5.13
C LEU A 71 -12.67 -10.50 4.62
N GLU A 72 -12.84 -11.72 5.14
CA GLU A 72 -13.99 -12.58 4.84
C GLU A 72 -15.33 -12.00 5.33
N ILE A 73 -15.32 -11.17 6.38
CA ILE A 73 -16.53 -10.67 7.04
C ILE A 73 -16.73 -9.16 6.92
N ILE A 74 -15.74 -8.42 6.44
CA ILE A 74 -15.71 -6.96 6.53
C ILE A 74 -16.81 -6.28 5.71
N ASP A 75 -17.26 -6.91 4.63
CA ASP A 75 -18.28 -6.37 3.73
C ASP A 75 -19.71 -6.86 4.08
N LYS A 76 -19.88 -7.56 5.20
CA LYS A 76 -21.20 -8.05 5.65
C LYS A 76 -22.00 -6.94 6.36
N ILE A 77 -23.32 -6.96 6.18
CA ILE A 77 -24.26 -5.95 6.72
C ILE A 77 -24.28 -5.85 8.25
N ASP A 78 -24.00 -6.96 8.92
CA ASP A 78 -23.96 -7.08 10.38
C ASP A 78 -22.54 -6.92 10.95
N THR A 79 -21.62 -6.37 10.15
CA THR A 79 -20.26 -6.03 10.59
C THR A 79 -20.18 -4.55 10.93
N LEU A 80 -19.76 -4.25 12.16
CA LEU A 80 -19.46 -2.92 12.65
C LEU A 80 -17.95 -2.65 12.55
N ILE A 81 -17.59 -1.50 12.00
CA ILE A 81 -16.20 -1.06 11.81
C ILE A 81 -15.99 0.26 12.55
N GLU A 82 -15.09 0.27 13.51
CA GLU A 82 -14.80 1.42 14.35
C GLU A 82 -13.32 1.79 14.27
N LEU A 83 -13.03 3.07 14.05
CA LEU A 83 -11.67 3.61 13.99
C LEU A 83 -11.34 4.38 15.27
N PHE A 84 -10.18 4.11 15.86
CA PHE A 84 -9.70 4.76 17.07
C PHE A 84 -8.34 5.41 16.82
N GLU A 85 -8.20 6.68 17.24
CA GLU A 85 -6.96 7.42 17.08
C GLU A 85 -6.06 7.25 18.29
N ILE A 86 -4.77 7.05 18.05
CA ILE A 86 -3.76 6.92 19.09
C ILE A 86 -2.64 7.92 18.86
N ARG A 87 -2.22 8.59 19.94
CA ARG A 87 -1.10 9.53 19.91
C ARG A 87 0.19 8.79 19.56
N GLU A 88 1.06 9.45 18.80
CA GLU A 88 2.35 8.88 18.38
C GLU A 88 3.20 8.41 19.57
N SER A 89 3.18 9.13 20.70
CA SER A 89 3.91 8.77 21.92
C SER A 89 3.47 7.45 22.57
N GLN A 90 2.23 7.01 22.33
CA GLN A 90 1.70 5.75 22.85
C GLN A 90 1.89 4.58 21.87
N MET A 91 2.17 4.88 20.61
CA MET A 91 2.20 3.89 19.54
C MET A 91 3.27 2.83 19.76
N ASP A 92 4.49 3.23 20.11
CA ASP A 92 5.60 2.29 20.31
C ASP A 92 5.37 1.37 21.52
N TYR A 93 4.71 1.87 22.57
CA TYR A 93 4.27 1.05 23.69
C TYR A 93 3.26 -0.01 23.26
N LEU A 94 2.22 0.39 22.51
CA LEU A 94 1.20 -0.54 22.01
C LEU A 94 1.79 -1.61 21.09
N ILE A 95 2.76 -1.25 20.24
CA ILE A 95 3.46 -2.20 19.38
C ILE A 95 4.27 -3.20 20.20
N LYS A 96 4.94 -2.74 21.25
CA LYS A 96 5.76 -3.58 22.12
C LYS A 96 4.91 -4.64 22.84
N ILE A 97 3.77 -4.25 23.41
CA ILE A 97 2.89 -5.19 24.14
C ILE A 97 2.16 -6.13 23.18
N ASN A 98 1.78 -5.66 21.98
CA ASN A 98 1.07 -6.48 20.98
C ASN A 98 2.00 -7.23 20.01
N LYS A 99 3.29 -7.40 20.34
CA LYS A 99 4.28 -8.01 19.43
C LYS A 99 3.90 -9.40 18.89
N VAL A 100 3.11 -10.17 19.63
CA VAL A 100 2.67 -11.53 19.27
C VAL A 100 1.71 -11.52 18.07
N TYR A 101 0.94 -10.45 17.91
CA TYR A 101 -0.04 -10.27 16.84
C TYR A 101 0.53 -9.57 15.61
N LYS A 102 1.77 -9.07 15.72
CA LYS A 102 2.42 -8.30 14.68
C LYS A 102 2.66 -9.20 13.47
N PHE A 103 2.41 -8.66 12.28
CA PHE A 103 2.81 -9.34 11.05
C PHE A 103 4.32 -9.57 11.06
N GLU A 104 4.72 -10.70 10.51
CA GLU A 104 6.13 -10.93 10.30
C GLU A 104 6.66 -9.81 9.41
N PRO A 105 7.85 -9.24 9.72
CA PRO A 105 8.47 -8.31 8.79
C PRO A 105 8.61 -9.08 7.48
N THR A 106 7.87 -8.65 6.47
CA THR A 106 8.23 -9.01 5.10
C THR A 106 9.69 -8.60 4.99
N LYS A 107 10.60 -9.59 4.88
CA LYS A 107 11.98 -9.30 4.51
C LYS A 107 11.87 -8.29 3.39
N PRO A 108 12.60 -7.16 3.43
CA PRO A 108 12.58 -6.25 2.30
C PRO A 108 12.94 -7.13 1.11
N THR A 109 11.96 -7.43 0.25
CA THR A 109 12.27 -7.78 -1.11
C THR A 109 13.05 -6.57 -1.52
N LYS A 110 14.37 -6.72 -1.61
CA LYS A 110 15.19 -5.86 -2.44
C LYS A 110 14.46 -5.92 -3.77
N LYS A 111 13.54 -4.97 -3.99
CA LYS A 111 13.38 -4.41 -5.32
C LYS A 111 14.78 -3.88 -5.55
N GLU A 112 15.63 -4.73 -6.13
CA GLU A 112 16.74 -4.21 -6.91
C GLU A 112 16.13 -3.05 -7.69
N PRO A 113 16.75 -1.86 -7.67
CA PRO A 113 16.30 -0.81 -8.57
C PRO A 113 16.22 -1.49 -9.92
N THR A 114 15.01 -1.61 -10.49
CA THR A 114 14.83 -2.03 -11.86
C THR A 114 15.76 -1.13 -12.63
N LYS A 115 16.89 -1.70 -13.05
CA LYS A 115 17.93 -1.03 -13.81
C LYS A 115 17.17 -0.22 -14.84
N PRO A 116 17.35 1.10 -14.94
CA PRO A 116 16.70 1.83 -16.00
C PRO A 116 17.07 1.08 -17.26
N THR A 117 16.07 0.52 -17.94
CA THR A 117 16.26 0.00 -19.28
C THR A 117 16.84 1.18 -20.01
N LYS A 118 18.16 1.13 -20.23
CA LYS A 118 18.85 2.01 -21.14
C LYS A 118 18.07 1.82 -22.42
N LYS A 119 17.15 2.73 -22.70
CA LYS A 119 16.74 2.99 -24.07
C LYS A 119 18.07 3.31 -24.73
N GLU A 120 18.62 2.35 -25.44
CA GLU A 120 19.69 2.65 -26.38
C GLU A 120 19.19 3.87 -27.16
N PRO A 121 19.96 4.96 -27.23
CA PRO A 121 19.64 5.99 -28.18
C PRO A 121 19.63 5.29 -29.54
N THR A 122 18.45 5.21 -30.16
CA THR A 122 18.30 4.85 -31.56
C THR A 122 19.31 5.68 -32.32
N LYS A 123 20.35 4.98 -32.79
CA LYS A 123 21.44 5.52 -33.59
C LYS A 123 20.83 6.45 -34.64
N PRO A 124 21.22 7.73 -34.72
CA PRO A 124 20.80 8.53 -35.85
C PRO A 124 21.31 7.84 -37.11
N THR A 125 20.39 7.41 -37.97
CA THR A 125 20.70 6.97 -39.33
C THR A 125 21.47 8.10 -39.98
N LYS A 126 22.78 7.91 -40.06
CA LYS A 126 23.71 8.78 -40.74
C LYS A 126 23.28 8.78 -42.21
N LYS A 127 22.47 9.77 -42.60
CA LYS A 127 22.25 10.07 -44.01
C LYS A 127 23.61 10.42 -44.57
N GLU A 128 24.17 9.52 -45.39
CA GLU A 128 25.31 9.86 -46.21
C GLU A 128 24.94 11.08 -47.06
N PRO A 129 25.72 12.17 -47.00
CA PRO A 129 25.60 13.22 -48.00
C PRO A 129 26.04 12.63 -49.34
N THR A 130 25.10 12.54 -50.27
CA THR A 130 25.37 12.28 -51.68
C THR A 130 26.41 13.28 -52.17
N LYS A 131 27.57 12.74 -52.56
CA LYS A 131 28.68 13.44 -53.18
C LYS A 131 28.18 14.33 -54.32
N PRO A 132 28.54 15.62 -54.39
CA PRO A 132 28.25 16.43 -55.57
C PRO A 132 29.08 15.89 -56.74
N THR A 133 28.40 15.33 -57.74
CA THR A 133 29.02 15.00 -59.02
C THR A 133 29.41 16.31 -59.69
N LYS A 134 30.72 16.53 -59.74
CA LYS A 134 31.43 17.57 -60.48
C LYS A 134 30.97 17.51 -61.95
N LYS A 135 30.24 18.52 -62.42
CA LYS A 135 29.96 18.70 -63.85
C LYS A 135 31.27 19.06 -64.55
N GLU A 136 31.73 18.21 -65.46
CA GLU A 136 32.70 18.62 -66.48
C GLU A 136 32.03 19.63 -67.43
N PRO A 137 32.73 20.68 -67.85
CA PRO A 137 32.28 21.52 -68.96
C PRO A 137 32.57 20.79 -70.27
N THR A 138 31.53 20.31 -70.95
CA THR A 138 31.61 19.95 -72.36
C THR A 138 31.61 21.21 -73.22
N LYS A 139 32.64 21.29 -74.03
CA LYS A 139 32.97 22.29 -75.05
C LYS A 139 31.78 22.59 -75.98
N PRO A 140 31.57 23.85 -76.42
CA PRO A 140 30.60 24.17 -77.44
C PRO A 140 31.10 23.72 -78.82
N THR A 141 30.27 22.97 -79.55
CA THR A 141 30.47 22.75 -80.99
C THR A 141 29.41 23.57 -81.71
N LYS A 142 29.91 24.50 -82.53
CA LYS A 142 29.18 25.21 -83.57
C LYS A 142 28.86 24.27 -84.73
#